data_AF-A0A7C6IZG5-F1
#
_entry.id   AF-A0A7C6IZG5-F1
#
_cell.length_a   1.000
_cell.length_b   1.000
_cell.length_c   1.000
_cell.angle_alpha   90.00
_cell.angle_beta   90.00
_cell.angle_gamma   90.00
#
_symmetry.space_group_name_H-M   'P 1'
#
loop_
_entity.id
_entity.type
_entity.pdbx_description
1 polymer ?
#
loop_
_entity_poly.entity_id
_entity_poly.type
_entity_poly.pdbx_seq_one_letter_code
_entity_poly.pdbx_strand_id
1 'polypeptide(L)' 'MNISKSLIENDSSIQTYTRAELENALPPVISIIHKTEKAQSKYDKENTQFKRLSPLIEAMYIAKTLIRDEINKRE' A
#
# COMPACT_ATOMS: atom_id res chain seq x y z
N MET A 1 -3.24 5.04 7.88
CA MET A 1 -2.57 5.16 6.56
C MET A 1 -2.79 6.56 6.04
N ASN A 2 -2.06 7.55 6.57
CA ASN A 2 -2.27 8.94 6.14
C ASN A 2 -1.44 9.23 4.88
N ILE A 3 -0.19 8.78 4.84
CA ILE A 3 0.71 8.91 3.67
C ILE A 3 0.13 8.27 2.41
N SER A 4 -0.31 7.01 2.46
CA SER A 4 -0.89 6.33 1.29
C SER A 4 -2.14 7.03 0.77
N LYS A 5 -2.96 7.57 1.69
CA LYS A 5 -4.17 8.31 1.34
C LYS A 5 -3.82 9.61 0.62
N SER A 6 -2.91 10.42 1.18
CA SER A 6 -2.46 11.67 0.56
C SER A 6 -1.90 11.45 -0.84
N LEU A 7 -1.15 10.37 -1.07
CA LEU A 7 -0.62 10.04 -2.40
C LEU A 7 -1.70 9.64 -3.40
N ILE A 8 -2.70 8.86 -2.98
CA ILE A 8 -3.81 8.43 -3.84
C ILE A 8 -4.71 9.62 -4.20
N GLU A 9 -4.94 10.53 -3.25
CA GLU A 9 -5.76 11.73 -3.44
C GLU A 9 -5.00 12.89 -4.10
N ASN A 10 -3.70 12.70 -4.40
CA ASN A 10 -2.79 13.74 -4.89
C ASN A 10 -2.84 15.01 -4.01
N ASP A 11 -2.92 14.81 -2.69
CA ASP A 11 -3.00 15.86 -1.69
C ASP A 11 -1.61 16.47 -1.44
N SER A 12 -1.53 17.80 -1.49
CA SER A 12 -0.37 18.61 -1.16
C SER A 12 0.22 18.30 0.22
N SER A 13 -0.56 17.75 1.15
CA SER A 13 -0.09 17.31 2.47
C SER A 13 1.06 16.30 2.39
N ILE A 14 1.24 15.62 1.25
CA ILE A 14 2.39 14.72 1.02
C ILE A 14 3.74 15.42 1.20
N GLN A 15 3.81 16.72 0.91
CA GLN A 15 5.03 17.52 1.04
C GLN A 15 5.44 17.75 2.49
N THR A 16 4.53 17.55 3.45
CA THR A 16 4.79 17.74 4.89
C THR A 16 5.51 16.55 5.52
N TYR A 17 5.39 15.36 4.92
CA TYR A 17 6.14 14.19 5.37
C TYR A 17 7.60 14.28 4.94
N THR A 18 8.51 13.79 5.76
CA THR A 18 9.93 13.65 5.45
C THR A 18 10.21 12.35 4.68
N ARG A 19 11.37 12.27 4.00
CA ARG A 19 11.81 11.01 3.34
C ARG A 19 11.86 9.84 4.33
N ALA A 20 12.36 10.06 5.54
CA ALA A 20 12.40 9.04 6.59
C ALA A 20 11.01 8.56 7.01
N GLU A 21 10.01 9.44 7.09
CA GLU A 21 8.63 9.04 7.38
C GLU A 21 8.01 8.21 6.26
N LEU A 22 8.32 8.53 4.99
CA LEU A 22 7.91 7.72 3.85
C LEU A 22 8.55 6.33 3.88
N GLU A 23 9.85 6.24 4.19
CA GLU A 23 10.56 4.97 4.36
C GLU A 23 9.95 4.13 5.50
N ASN A 24 9.65 4.78 6.63
CA ASN A 24 9.00 4.14 7.77
C ASN A 24 7.55 3.70 7.48
N ALA A 25 6.90 4.26 6.46
CA ALA A 25 5.58 3.83 6.02
C ALA A 25 5.61 2.56 5.16
N LEU A 26 6.76 2.17 4.59
CA LEU A 26 6.85 0.97 3.75
C LEU A 26 6.69 -0.36 4.52
N PRO A 27 7.37 -0.61 5.66
CA PRO A 27 7.22 -1.84 6.41
C PRO A 27 5.77 -2.22 6.77
N PRO A 28 4.92 -1.30 7.31
CA PRO A 28 3.54 -1.65 7.63
C PRO A 28 2.70 -1.96 6.38
N VAL A 29 2.90 -1.24 5.26
CA VAL A 29 2.21 -1.53 3.99
C VAL A 29 2.58 -2.92 3.48
N ILE A 30 3.88 -3.25 3.48
CA ILE A 30 4.37 -4.58 3.07
C ILE A 30 3.81 -5.68 3.99
N SER A 31 3.74 -5.45 5.30
CA SER A 31 3.15 -6.40 6.24
C SER A 31 1.67 -6.68 5.93
N ILE A 32 0.90 -5.64 5.59
CA ILE A 32 -0.51 -5.77 5.23
C ILE A 32 -0.67 -6.57 3.94
N ILE A 33 0.16 -6.31 2.92
CA ILE A 33 0.20 -7.11 1.67
C ILE A 33 0.41 -8.58 2.00
N HIS A 34 1.51 -8.94 2.67
CA HIS A 34 1.84 -10.33 2.97
C HIS A 34 0.77 -11.04 3.80
N LYS A 35 0.18 -10.35 4.79
CA LYS A 35 -0.89 -10.92 5.63
C LYS A 35 -2.16 -11.16 4.82
N THR A 36 -2.50 -10.24 3.94
CA THR A 36 -3.71 -10.32 3.11
C THR A 36 -3.57 -11.38 2.03
N GLU A 37 -2.41 -11.46 1.37
CA GLU A 37 -2.08 -12.52 0.42
C GLU A 37 -2.13 -13.91 1.08
N LYS A 38 -1.54 -14.05 2.26
CA LYS A 38 -1.59 -15.31 3.03
C LYS A 38 -3.00 -15.68 3.49
N ALA A 39 -3.88 -14.69 3.70
CA ALA A 39 -5.29 -14.95 3.97
C ALA A 39 -6.03 -15.35 2.69
N GLN A 40 -5.76 -14.68 1.57
CA GLN A 40 -6.35 -14.97 0.27
C GLN A 40 -5.97 -16.37 -0.24
N SER A 41 -4.72 -16.80 -0.03
CA SER A 41 -4.20 -18.09 -0.49
C SER A 41 -4.88 -19.31 0.16
N LYS A 42 -5.74 -19.10 1.16
CA LYS A 42 -6.53 -20.17 1.80
C LYS A 42 -7.81 -20.50 1.02
N TYR A 43 -8.13 -19.74 -0.02
CA TYR A 43 -9.36 -19.86 -0.79
C TYR A 43 -9.05 -20.07 -2.27
N ASP A 44 -9.89 -20.84 -2.95
CA ASP A 44 -9.82 -21.00 -4.40
C ASP A 44 -10.18 -19.70 -5.14
N LYS A 45 -9.67 -19.53 -6.36
CA LYS A 45 -9.91 -18.31 -7.15
C LYS A 45 -11.40 -18.00 -7.39
N GLU A 46 -12.24 -19.03 -7.45
CA GLU A 46 -13.69 -18.86 -7.64
C GLU A 46 -14.44 -18.48 -6.36
N ASN A 47 -13.80 -18.63 -5.20
CA ASN A 47 -14.40 -18.35 -3.91
C ASN A 47 -14.58 -16.83 -3.70
N THR A 48 -15.73 -16.44 -3.14
CA THR A 48 -16.08 -15.05 -2.86
C THR A 48 -15.06 -14.32 -1.97
N GLN A 49 -14.48 -15.00 -0.98
CA GLN A 49 -13.43 -14.45 -0.11
C GLN A 49 -12.15 -14.16 -0.90
N PHE A 50 -11.75 -15.04 -1.82
CA PHE A 50 -10.61 -14.78 -2.71
C PHE A 50 -10.84 -13.49 -3.52
N LYS A 51 -11.99 -13.42 -4.21
CA LYS A 51 -12.38 -12.28 -5.05
C LYS A 51 -12.49 -10.98 -4.25
N ARG A 52 -12.95 -11.03 -3.00
CA ARG A 52 -13.04 -9.87 -2.10
C ARG A 52 -11.68 -9.33 -1.67
N LEU A 53 -10.68 -10.19 -1.49
CA LEU A 53 -9.35 -9.81 -1.03
C LEU A 53 -8.46 -9.28 -2.17
N SER A 54 -8.71 -9.67 -3.42
CA SER A 54 -7.95 -9.21 -4.59
C SER A 54 -7.85 -7.69 -4.71
N PRO A 55 -8.95 -6.92 -4.73
CA PRO A 55 -8.86 -5.46 -4.88
C PRO A 55 -8.18 -4.79 -3.67
N LEU A 56 -8.25 -5.39 -2.49
CA LEU A 56 -7.53 -4.88 -1.31
C LEU A 56 -6.02 -5.04 -1.48
N ILE A 57 -5.56 -6.20 -1.95
CA ILE A 57 -4.14 -6.46 -2.22
C ILE A 57 -3.63 -5.51 -3.31
N GLU A 58 -4.40 -5.34 -4.39
CA GLU A 58 -4.06 -4.42 -5.48
C GLU A 58 -3.91 -2.97 -5.00
N ALA A 59 -4.86 -2.47 -4.20
CA ALA A 59 -4.77 -1.13 -3.61
C ALA A 59 -3.52 -0.95 -2.74
N MET A 60 -3.14 -1.98 -1.98
CA MET A 60 -1.92 -1.93 -1.15
C MET A 60 -0.64 -1.92 -1.99
N TYR A 61 -0.62 -2.64 -3.11
CA TYR A 61 0.49 -2.57 -4.06
C TYR A 61 0.61 -1.20 -4.70
N ILE A 62 -0.50 -0.58 -5.10
CA ILE A 62 -0.52 0.81 -5.61
C ILE A 62 0.05 1.76 -4.56
N ALA A 63 -0.43 1.67 -3.32
CA ALA A 63 0.08 2.49 -2.21
C ALA A 63 1.59 2.32 -2.01
N LYS A 64 2.10 1.08 -2.06
CA LYS A 64 3.55 0.79 -1.94
C LYS A 64 4.34 1.43 -3.07
N THR A 65 3.87 1.33 -4.31
CA THR A 65 4.52 1.92 -5.48
C THR A 65 4.57 3.44 -5.36
N LEU A 66 3.44 4.08 -5.03
CA LEU A 66 3.37 5.53 -4.85
C LEU A 66 4.34 6.03 -3.76
N ILE A 67 4.44 5.31 -2.64
CA ILE A 67 5.38 5.68 -1.57
C ILE A 67 6.83 5.57 -2.07
N ARG A 68 7.18 4.50 -2.79
CA ARG A 68 8.53 4.34 -3.36
C ARG A 68 8.87 5.42 -4.37
N ASP A 69 7.94 5.71 -5.27
CA ASP A 69 8.14 6.74 -6.28
C ASP A 69 8.36 8.11 -5.64
N GLU A 70 7.61 8.42 -4.58
CA GLU A 70 7.78 9.66 -3.82
C GLU A 70 9.12 9.72 -3.06
N ILE A 71 9.60 8.59 -2.51
CA ILE A 71 10.95 8.50 -1.91
C ILE A 71 12.03 8.78 -2.96
N ASN A 72 11.90 8.18 -4.15
CA ASN A 72 12.86 8.32 -5.24
C ASN A 72 12.92 9.75 -5.81
N LYS A 73 11.78 10.46 -5.86
CA LYS A 73 11.73 11.88 -6.26
C LYS A 73 12.46 12.82 -5.30
N ARG A 74 12.72 12.37 -4.07
CA ARG A 74 13.33 13.15 -3.00
C ARG A 74 14.80 12.78 -2.77
N GLU A 75 15.37 11.96 -3.65
CA GLU A 75 16.82 11.78 -3.79
C GLU A 75 17.44 12.94 -4.57
#